data_AF-A0A3R9KY46-F1
#
_entry.id   AF-A0A3R9KY46-F1
#
_cell.length_a   1.000
_cell.length_b   1.000
_cell.length_c   1.000
_cell.angle_alpha   90.00
_cell.angle_beta   90.00
_cell.angle_gamma   90.00
#
_symmetry.space_group_name_H-M   'P 1'
#
loop_
_entity.id
_entity.type
_entity.pdbx_description
1 polymer ?
#
loop_
_entity_poly.entity_id
_entity_poly.type
_entity_poly.pdbx_seq_one_letter_code
_entity_poly.pdbx_strand_id
1 'polypeptide(L)'
;MVLLFYLILNGIILLFFIKKKKNLHILEIIAYWMVGSYIGENFSALCYMNFKTLHIPEILTHELSHFLSRNTIYPLVMVLFVDYYLTSSTWFKKSILTVVFVAILTSIEWVNHFLGVLIHVNWQFWWSPAIWFGGLASLLGFMKIFRILLFRGGEYK
;
A
#
# COMPACT_ATOMS: atom_id res chain seq x y z
N MET A 1 18.87 1.83 14.55
CA MET A 1 17.93 2.96 14.68
C MET A 1 16.81 2.89 13.65
N VAL A 2 17.11 2.56 12.39
CA VAL A 2 16.12 2.40 11.31
C VAL A 2 14.97 1.43 11.68
N LEU A 3 15.28 0.20 12.11
CA LEU A 3 14.24 -0.77 12.50
C LEU A 3 13.30 -0.26 13.61
N LEU A 4 13.83 0.43 14.62
CA LEU A 4 13.03 1.01 15.69
C LEU A 4 12.08 2.09 15.15
N PHE A 5 12.56 2.94 14.24
CA PHE A 5 11.71 3.93 13.56
C PHE A 5 10.54 3.25 12.84
N TYR A 6 10.79 2.16 12.08
CA TYR A 6 9.72 1.43 11.41
C TYR A 6 8.76 0.73 12.37
N LEU A 7 9.25 0.16 13.48
CA LEU A 7 8.37 -0.44 14.49
C LEU A 7 7.42 0.60 15.10
N ILE A 8 7.93 1.79 15.44
CA ILE A 8 7.13 2.89 15.97
C ILE A 8 6.13 3.39 14.91
N LEU A 9 6.59 3.61 13.68
CA LEU A 9 5.74 4.07 12.58
C LEU A 9 4.60 3.07 12.29
N ASN A 10 4.91 1.78 12.22
CA ASN A 10 3.91 0.73 12.07
C ASN A 10 2.92 0.72 13.23
N GLY A 11 3.40 0.82 14.47
CA GLY A 11 2.56 0.92 15.65
C GLY A 11 1.59 2.10 15.58
N ILE A 12 2.05 3.29 15.18
CA ILE A 12 1.22 4.48 15.03
C ILE A 12 0.16 4.28 13.96
N ILE A 13 0.53 3.79 12.77
CA ILE A 13 -0.41 3.58 11.66
C ILE A 13 -1.45 2.51 12.02
N LEU A 14 -1.04 1.42 12.66
CA LEU A 14 -1.94 0.38 13.17
C LEU A 14 -2.92 0.93 14.21
N LEU A 15 -2.43 1.68 15.20
CA LEU A 15 -3.28 2.29 16.22
C LEU A 15 -4.27 3.29 15.61
N PHE A 16 -3.83 4.10 14.65
CA PHE A 16 -4.71 4.98 13.89
C PHE A 16 -5.79 4.18 13.15
N PHE A 17 -5.39 3.13 12.43
CA PHE A 17 -6.31 2.26 11.71
C PHE A 17 -7.32 1.60 12.63
N ILE A 18 -6.89 1.07 13.77
CA ILE A 18 -7.76 0.43 14.76
C ILE A 18 -8.73 1.44 15.40
N LYS A 19 -8.31 2.68 15.68
CA LYS A 19 -9.20 3.70 16.26
C LYS A 19 -10.19 4.29 15.27
N LYS A 20 -9.85 4.34 13.99
CA LYS A 20 -10.76 4.85 12.95
C LYS A 20 -12.02 3.99 12.84
N LYS A 21 -13.18 4.65 12.71
CA LYS A 21 -14.43 3.99 12.29
C LYS A 21 -14.30 3.58 10.82
N LYS A 22 -14.42 2.29 10.53
CA LYS A 22 -14.28 1.72 9.18
C LYS A 22 -15.66 1.59 8.55
N ASN A 23 -15.71 1.82 7.25
CA ASN A 23 -16.86 1.60 6.38
C ASN A 23 -16.77 0.24 5.68
N LEU A 24 -15.60 -0.40 5.74
CA LEU A 24 -15.34 -1.73 5.23
C LEU A 24 -15.72 -2.81 6.23
N HIS A 25 -16.27 -3.92 5.72
CA HIS A 25 -16.45 -5.13 6.50
C HIS A 25 -15.08 -5.78 6.83
N ILE A 26 -14.99 -6.55 7.92
CA ILE A 26 -13.72 -7.17 8.33
C ILE A 26 -13.12 -8.09 7.25
N LEU A 27 -13.97 -8.82 6.51
CA LEU A 27 -13.53 -9.67 5.39
C LEU A 27 -12.95 -8.84 4.24
N GLU A 28 -13.51 -7.67 3.95
CA GLU A 28 -12.97 -6.77 2.93
C GLU A 28 -11.61 -6.22 3.37
N ILE A 29 -11.47 -5.83 4.65
CA ILE A 29 -10.21 -5.35 5.21
C ILE A 29 -9.13 -6.42 5.04
N ILE A 30 -9.40 -7.66 5.43
CA ILE A 30 -8.44 -8.76 5.32
C ILE A 30 -8.10 -9.03 3.84
N ALA A 31 -9.09 -9.09 2.97
CA ALA A 31 -8.88 -9.36 1.54
C ALA A 31 -8.05 -8.25 0.88
N TYR A 32 -8.38 -6.99 1.11
CA TYR A 32 -7.66 -5.85 0.55
C TYR A 32 -6.26 -5.71 1.14
N TRP A 33 -6.07 -6.07 2.41
CA TRP A 33 -4.75 -6.17 3.01
C TRP A 33 -3.91 -7.23 2.28
N MET A 34 -4.43 -8.44 2.12
CA MET A 34 -3.71 -9.53 1.43
C MET A 34 -3.32 -9.14 0.00
N VAL A 35 -4.24 -8.53 -0.75
CA VAL A 35 -3.95 -8.04 -2.10
C VAL A 35 -2.91 -6.91 -2.08
N GLY A 36 -3.01 -5.97 -1.15
CA GLY A 36 -2.02 -4.90 -0.97
C GLY A 36 -0.62 -5.45 -0.64
N SER A 37 -0.53 -6.41 0.27
CA SER A 37 0.72 -7.10 0.62
C SER A 37 1.29 -7.82 -0.60
N TYR A 38 0.43 -8.54 -1.34
CA TYR A 38 0.85 -9.26 -2.54
C TYR A 38 1.40 -8.32 -3.61
N ILE A 39 0.73 -7.17 -3.85
CA ILE A 39 1.22 -6.14 -4.77
C ILE A 39 2.61 -5.64 -4.32
N GLY A 40 2.77 -5.27 -3.04
CA GLY A 40 4.03 -4.76 -2.52
C GLY A 40 5.18 -5.75 -2.59
N GLU A 41 4.94 -7.01 -2.20
CA GLU A 41 5.94 -8.09 -2.24
C GLU A 41 6.35 -8.43 -3.67
N ASN A 42 5.40 -8.64 -4.59
CA ASN A 42 5.71 -8.98 -5.98
C ASN A 42 6.38 -7.82 -6.72
N PHE A 43 5.93 -6.58 -6.49
CA PHE A 43 6.57 -5.41 -7.08
C PHE A 43 8.05 -5.32 -6.68
N SER A 44 8.31 -5.46 -5.38
CA SER A 44 9.66 -5.42 -4.85
C SER A 44 10.51 -6.58 -5.37
N ALA A 45 9.96 -7.80 -5.43
CA ALA A 45 10.65 -8.96 -5.98
C ALA A 45 11.00 -8.79 -7.47
N LEU A 46 10.07 -8.29 -8.30
CA LEU A 46 10.32 -8.01 -9.71
C LEU A 46 11.44 -6.99 -9.90
N CYS A 47 11.41 -5.91 -9.12
CA CYS A 47 12.41 -4.84 -9.25
C CYS A 47 13.78 -5.23 -8.69
N TYR A 48 13.82 -6.05 -7.64
CA TYR A 48 15.06 -6.55 -7.03
C TYR A 48 15.69 -7.68 -7.85
N MET A 49 14.93 -8.74 -8.15
CA MET A 49 15.45 -9.97 -8.74
C MET A 49 15.56 -9.88 -10.28
N ASN A 50 14.57 -9.28 -10.95
CA ASN A 50 14.48 -9.34 -12.41
C ASN A 50 15.07 -8.08 -13.07
N PHE A 51 14.55 -6.90 -12.69
CA PHE A 51 14.96 -5.64 -13.33
C PHE A 51 16.25 -5.05 -12.75
N LYS A 52 16.65 -5.47 -11.54
CA LYS A 52 17.81 -4.94 -10.80
C LYS A 52 17.78 -3.41 -10.65
N THR A 53 16.57 -2.87 -10.60
CA THR A 53 16.30 -1.43 -10.45
C THR A 53 16.14 -1.04 -8.98
N LEU A 54 16.06 -2.03 -8.09
CA LEU A 54 16.10 -1.88 -6.64
C LEU A 54 17.20 -2.76 -6.06
N HIS A 55 17.86 -2.26 -5.03
CA HIS A 55 18.83 -3.02 -4.24
C HIS A 55 18.46 -2.91 -2.76
N ILE A 56 18.29 -4.06 -2.10
CA ILE A 56 18.04 -4.14 -0.66
C ILE A 56 19.37 -4.53 -0.02
N PRO A 57 19.93 -3.71 0.89
CA PRO A 57 21.18 -4.09 1.55
C PRO A 57 21.02 -5.36 2.38
N GLU A 58 22.03 -6.23 2.35
CA GLU A 58 22.13 -7.48 3.14
C GLU A 58 22.43 -7.18 4.63
N ILE A 59 21.65 -6.27 5.20
CA ILE A 59 21.71 -5.87 6.60
C ILE A 59 20.36 -6.24 7.21
N LEU A 60 20.35 -7.19 8.14
CA LEU A 60 19.13 -7.72 8.76
C LEU A 60 18.14 -6.63 9.22
N THR A 61 18.66 -5.53 9.79
CA THR A 61 17.81 -4.42 10.24
C THR A 61 17.10 -3.69 9.11
N HIS A 62 17.73 -3.55 7.94
CA HIS A 62 17.12 -2.95 6.75
C HIS A 62 16.14 -3.93 6.10
N GLU A 63 16.50 -5.20 5.99
CA GLU A 63 15.60 -6.26 5.48
C GLU A 63 14.31 -6.37 6.28
N LEU A 64 14.40 -6.40 7.62
CA LEU A 64 13.23 -6.43 8.49
C LEU A 64 12.40 -5.15 8.38
N SER A 65 13.05 -3.99 8.26
CA SER A 65 12.35 -2.71 8.06
C SER A 65 11.57 -2.68 6.75
N HIS A 66 12.19 -3.22 5.70
CA HIS A 66 11.59 -3.36 4.38
C HIS A 66 10.41 -4.35 4.40
N PHE A 67 10.59 -5.50 5.04
CA PHE A 67 9.53 -6.50 5.24
C PHE A 67 8.32 -5.93 5.98
N LEU A 68 8.55 -5.19 7.08
CA LEU A 68 7.48 -4.52 7.84
C LEU A 68 6.74 -3.49 6.98
N SER A 69 7.49 -2.72 6.20
CA SER A 69 6.89 -1.73 5.31
C SER A 69 5.96 -2.38 4.29
N ARG A 70 6.44 -3.41 3.57
CA ARG A 70 5.69 -4.11 2.53
C ARG A 70 4.48 -4.88 3.04
N ASN A 71 4.55 -5.44 4.25
CA ASN A 71 3.47 -6.25 4.80
C ASN A 71 2.48 -5.51 5.67
N THR A 72 2.83 -4.32 6.17
CA THR A 72 1.97 -3.57 7.09
C THR A 72 1.70 -2.15 6.61
N ILE A 73 2.73 -1.32 6.39
CA ILE A 73 2.54 0.09 6.02
C ILE A 73 1.82 0.22 4.67
N TYR A 74 2.38 -0.35 3.60
CA TYR A 74 1.79 -0.23 2.25
C TYR A 74 0.36 -0.80 2.21
N PRO A 75 0.08 -2.02 2.71
CA PRO A 75 -1.26 -2.58 2.68
C PRO A 75 -2.25 -1.78 3.51
N LEU A 76 -1.88 -1.29 4.69
CA LEU A 76 -2.77 -0.45 5.51
C LEU A 76 -3.13 0.86 4.81
N VAL A 77 -2.16 1.53 4.19
CA VAL A 77 -2.42 2.75 3.43
C VAL A 77 -3.33 2.46 2.25
N MET A 78 -3.15 1.33 1.57
CA MET A 78 -4.03 0.88 0.48
C MET A 78 -5.45 0.55 0.96
N VAL A 79 -5.62 -0.11 2.12
CA VAL A 79 -6.94 -0.38 2.71
C VAL A 79 -7.63 0.94 3.12
N LEU A 80 -6.88 1.87 3.72
CA LEU A 80 -7.38 3.20 4.06
C LEU A 80 -7.85 3.96 2.82
N PHE A 81 -7.09 3.88 1.72
CA PHE A 81 -7.50 4.45 0.45
C PHE A 81 -8.87 3.92 0.03
N VAL A 82 -9.07 2.59 0.04
CA VAL A 82 -10.35 1.99 -0.34
C VAL A 82 -11.49 2.44 0.58
N ASP A 83 -11.26 2.49 1.89
CA ASP A 83 -12.25 2.96 2.87
C ASP A 83 -12.72 4.40 2.60
N TYR A 84 -11.78 5.32 2.34
CA TYR A 84 -12.11 6.71 1.99
C TYR A 84 -12.69 6.84 0.57
N TYR A 85 -12.25 6.00 -0.37
CA TYR A 85 -12.72 6.02 -1.75
C TYR A 85 -14.20 5.66 -1.84
N LEU A 86 -14.65 4.71 -1.02
CA LEU A 86 -16.03 4.25 -0.97
C LEU A 86 -17.01 5.30 -0.41
N THR A 87 -16.57 6.08 0.56
CA THR A 87 -17.39 7.14 1.17
C THR A 87 -17.38 8.44 0.38
N SER A 88 -16.52 8.55 -0.64
CA SER A 88 -16.44 9.73 -1.49
C SER A 88 -17.59 9.76 -2.51
N SER A 89 -18.41 10.80 -2.47
CA SER A 89 -19.62 10.91 -3.30
C SER A 89 -19.37 11.32 -4.74
N THR A 90 -18.30 12.06 -5.03
CA THR A 90 -18.04 12.62 -6.38
C THR A 90 -16.78 12.05 -7.01
N TRP A 91 -16.78 11.95 -8.33
CA TRP A 91 -15.60 11.56 -9.12
C TRP A 91 -14.39 12.47 -8.87
N PHE A 92 -14.63 13.78 -8.70
CA PHE A 92 -13.57 14.74 -8.41
C PHE A 92 -12.89 14.45 -7.07
N LYS A 93 -13.66 14.19 -6.00
CA LYS A 93 -13.11 13.80 -4.69
C LYS A 93 -12.33 12.49 -4.78
N LYS A 94 -12.84 11.50 -5.52
CA LYS A 94 -12.15 10.23 -5.78
C LYS A 94 -10.81 10.44 -6.49
N SER A 95 -10.78 11.29 -7.51
CA SER A 95 -9.57 11.61 -8.25
C SER A 95 -8.52 12.29 -7.35
N ILE A 96 -8.93 13.30 -6.56
CA ILE A 96 -8.04 13.94 -5.58
C ILE A 96 -7.52 12.92 -4.57
N LEU A 97 -8.40 12.07 -4.03
CA LEU A 97 -8.03 11.05 -3.07
C LEU A 97 -6.99 10.09 -3.64
N THR A 98 -7.17 9.65 -4.90
CA THR A 98 -6.19 8.82 -5.59
C THR A 98 -4.84 9.52 -5.69
N VAL A 99 -4.80 10.79 -6.12
CA VAL A 99 -3.55 11.56 -6.20
C VAL A 99 -2.88 11.68 -4.83
N VAL A 100 -3.64 11.98 -3.78
CA VAL A 100 -3.13 12.08 -2.40
C VAL A 100 -2.53 10.75 -1.94
N PHE A 101 -3.23 9.63 -2.13
CA PHE A 101 -2.74 8.33 -1.70
C PHE A 101 -1.55 7.84 -2.54
N VAL A 102 -1.51 8.14 -3.84
CA VAL A 102 -0.31 7.89 -4.67
C VAL A 102 0.88 8.69 -4.14
N ALA A 103 0.68 9.96 -3.78
CA ALA A 103 1.72 10.79 -3.21
C ALA A 103 2.21 10.26 -1.85
N ILE A 104 1.31 9.80 -0.98
CA ILE A 104 1.66 9.17 0.30
C ILE A 104 2.49 7.90 0.08
N LEU A 105 2.03 7.00 -0.78
CA LEU A 105 2.72 5.74 -1.08
C LEU A 105 4.11 5.98 -1.69
N THR A 106 4.20 6.92 -2.62
CA THR A 106 5.47 7.37 -3.21
C THR A 106 6.39 7.95 -2.14
N SER A 107 5.85 8.77 -1.23
CA SER A 107 6.65 9.35 -0.14
C SER A 107 7.20 8.28 0.80
N ILE A 108 6.43 7.23 1.12
CA ILE A 108 6.89 6.10 1.93
C ILE A 108 8.04 5.36 1.24
N GLU A 109 7.96 5.15 -0.07
CA GLU A 109 9.04 4.55 -0.87
C GLU A 109 10.31 5.40 -0.85
N TRP A 110 10.18 6.71 -1.03
CA TRP A 110 11.33 7.60 -0.96
C TRP A 110 11.91 7.69 0.46
N VAL A 111 11.10 7.59 1.52
CA VAL A 111 11.61 7.46 2.89
C VAL A 111 12.43 6.17 3.05
N ASN A 112 11.96 5.04 2.51
CA ASN A 112 12.76 3.81 2.48
C ASN A 112 14.09 4.02 1.77
N HIS A 113 14.10 4.82 0.69
CA HIS A 113 15.31 5.18 -0.03
C HIS A 113 16.28 6.04 0.78
N PHE A 114 15.79 7.14 1.34
CA PHE A 114 16.63 8.03 2.14
C PHE A 114 17.21 7.35 3.39
N LEU A 115 16.48 6.39 3.98
CA LEU A 115 16.95 5.62 5.13
C LEU A 115 17.85 4.43 4.74
N GLY A 116 18.14 4.22 3.46
CA GLY A 116 18.96 3.11 2.97
C GLY A 116 18.28 1.74 3.08
N VAL A 117 16.98 1.68 3.38
CA VAL A 117 16.20 0.42 3.47
C VAL A 117 16.01 -0.19 2.08
N LEU A 118 15.89 0.64 1.06
CA LEU A 118 15.69 0.25 -0.32
C LEU A 118 16.41 1.24 -1.23
N ILE A 119 17.39 0.79 -1.99
CA ILE A 119 18.20 1.67 -2.84
C ILE A 119 17.68 1.60 -4.27
N HIS A 120 17.25 2.72 -4.80
CA HIS A 120 16.88 2.86 -6.20
C HIS A 120 18.12 2.90 -7.07
N VAL A 121 18.20 2.02 -8.07
CA VAL A 121 19.30 1.94 -9.04
C VAL A 121 18.72 2.17 -10.43
N ASN A 122 19.19 3.18 -11.15
CA ASN A 122 18.65 3.57 -12.46
C ASN A 122 17.13 3.84 -12.48
N TRP A 123 16.57 4.25 -11.33
CA TRP A 123 15.14 4.48 -11.18
C TRP A 123 14.75 5.87 -11.65
N GLN A 124 13.71 5.94 -12.49
CA GLN A 124 13.14 7.22 -12.88
C GLN A 124 12.11 7.67 -11.85
N PHE A 125 12.14 8.95 -11.46
CA PHE A 125 11.26 9.47 -10.41
C PHE A 125 9.76 9.22 -10.68
N TRP A 126 9.33 9.23 -11.95
CA TRP A 126 7.94 9.03 -12.34
C TRP A 126 7.48 7.56 -12.27
N TRP A 127 8.40 6.59 -12.11
CA TRP A 127 8.04 5.17 -11.97
C TRP A 127 7.29 4.92 -10.67
N SER A 128 7.77 5.48 -9.55
CA SER A 128 7.12 5.35 -8.24
C SER A 128 5.63 5.72 -8.28
N PRO A 129 5.22 6.94 -8.69
CA PRO A 129 3.81 7.29 -8.74
C PRO A 129 3.02 6.45 -9.76
N ALA A 130 3.62 6.05 -10.89
CA ALA A 130 2.96 5.21 -11.88
C ALA A 130 2.63 3.80 -11.33
N ILE A 131 3.57 3.20 -10.60
CA ILE A 131 3.41 1.90 -9.96
C ILE A 131 2.35 1.96 -8.88
N TRP A 132 2.41 2.95 -7.98
CA TRP A 132 1.41 3.07 -6.91
C TRP A 132 0.02 3.38 -7.47
N PHE A 133 -0.07 4.19 -8.52
CA PHE A 133 -1.33 4.38 -9.22
C PHE A 133 -1.88 3.06 -9.79
N GLY A 134 -1.04 2.27 -10.45
CA GLY A 134 -1.41 0.95 -10.97
C GLY A 134 -1.83 -0.03 -9.86
N GLY A 135 -1.15 0.00 -8.72
CA GLY A 135 -1.47 -0.79 -7.53
C GLY A 135 -2.84 -0.43 -6.95
N LEU A 136 -3.12 0.87 -6.77
CA LEU A 136 -4.43 1.35 -6.32
C LEU A 136 -5.54 1.03 -7.33
N ALA A 137 -5.28 1.20 -8.63
CA ALA A 137 -6.23 0.87 -9.68
C ALA A 137 -6.57 -0.63 -9.69
N SER A 138 -5.55 -1.48 -9.51
CA SER A 138 -5.71 -2.94 -9.40
C SER A 138 -6.55 -3.31 -8.18
N LEU A 139 -6.27 -2.67 -7.03
CA LEU A 139 -7.03 -2.89 -5.80
C LEU A 139 -8.50 -2.44 -5.93
N LEU A 140 -8.77 -1.33 -6.63
CA LEU A 140 -10.15 -0.92 -6.92
C LEU A 140 -10.86 -1.89 -7.87
N GLY A 141 -10.14 -2.44 -8.85
CA GLY A 141 -10.65 -3.50 -9.73
C GLY A 141 -11.04 -4.74 -8.91
N PHE A 142 -10.14 -5.18 -8.03
CA PHE A 142 -10.39 -6.29 -7.12
C PHE A 142 -11.57 -6.00 -6.18
N MET A 143 -11.63 -4.82 -5.56
CA MET A 143 -12.75 -4.40 -4.69
C MET A 143 -14.09 -4.54 -5.40
N LYS A 144 -14.21 -4.07 -6.64
CA LYS A 144 -15.46 -4.20 -7.42
C LYS A 144 -15.85 -5.66 -7.61
N ILE A 145 -14.91 -6.51 -8.03
CA ILE A 145 -15.16 -7.95 -8.26
C ILE A 145 -15.51 -8.65 -6.94
N PHE A 146 -14.75 -8.40 -5.89
CA PHE A 146 -14.94 -9.00 -4.57
C PHE A 146 -16.31 -8.67 -3.99
N ARG A 147 -16.73 -7.41 -4.07
CA ARG A 147 -18.08 -6.99 -3.64
C ARG A 147 -19.16 -7.66 -4.48
N ILE A 148 -19.01 -7.73 -5.81
CA ILE A 148 -19.99 -8.43 -6.66
C ILE A 148 -20.13 -9.90 -6.24
N LEU A 149 -19.02 -10.58 -5.92
CA LEU A 149 -19.04 -11.98 -5.47
C LEU A 149 -19.65 -12.13 -4.08
N LEU A 150 -19.28 -11.26 -3.15
CA LEU A 150 -19.71 -11.31 -1.75
C LEU A 150 -21.20 -10.96 -1.60
N PHE A 151 -21.72 -10.04 -2.43
CA PHE A 151 -23.12 -9.60 -2.42
C PHE A 151 -23.98 -10.29 -3.50
N ARG A 152 -23.42 -11.22 -4.29
CA ARG A 152 -24.21 -12.02 -5.26
C ARG A 152 -25.28 -12.92 -4.60
N GLY A 153 -25.28 -13.03 -3.27
CA GLY A 153 -26.31 -13.71 -2.47
C GLY A 153 -27.25 -12.80 -1.67
N GLY A 154 -27.14 -11.47 -1.79
CA GLY A 154 -27.98 -10.53 -1.03
C GLY A 154 -27.79 -9.09 -1.49
N GLU A 155 -28.88 -8.49 -1.95
CA GLU A 155 -28.99 -7.16 -2.56
C GLU A 155 -28.18 -6.07 -1.82
N TYR A 156 -27.46 -5.23 -2.57
CA TYR A 156 -26.98 -3.95 -2.07
C TYR A 156 -27.49 -2.82 -2.96
N LYS A 157 -28.28 -1.92 -2.35
CA LYS A 157 -28.56 -0.57 -2.83
C LYS A 157 -27.38 0.35 -2.56
#